data_AF-A0A166Z984-F1
#
_entry.id   AF-A0A166Z984-F1
#
_cell.length_a   1.000
_cell.length_b   1.000
_cell.length_c   1.000
_cell.angle_alpha   90.00
_cell.angle_beta   90.00
_cell.angle_gamma   90.00
#
_symmetry.space_group_name_H-M   'P 1'
#
loop_
_entity.id
_entity.type
_entity.pdbx_description
1 polymer ?
#
loop_
_entity_poly.entity_id
_entity_poly.type
_entity_poly.pdbx_seq_one_letter_code
_entity_poly.pdbx_strand_id
1 'polypeptide(L)'
;MAIEDDNLQDREVWTSISRHWYSKASDKAPTTGRLYHHLAILARPNALQQLFYYAKSLCVPIPFLSARESIMTLFDPHLNGTPMRLQEIDAAFVRAHGILFSGKSGDQFAPSVNEFIGSLDGHIARNTRRWMDSGYYIAIALGCAMLEYGSESNPIMMAIKTSRTEDADVQMSDSETLVASQKFLDALDFAARTHNVVFLRFGDPSVNPYLHVTLSFLHHMSQFPTAMGYVEARMPWKLISLMLNTLLQKCPSVDRIESEDFPRPNKETPRPLPDDFAQRGLLWVDKYYPDDWFTSMKVDDDEKYFEV
;
A
#
# COMPACT_ATOMS: atom_id res chain seq x y z
N MET A 1 -21.37 -13.87 -5.45
CA MET A 1 -22.36 -13.71 -6.54
C MET A 1 -21.95 -14.66 -7.65
N ALA A 2 -22.71 -15.73 -7.85
CA ALA A 2 -22.51 -16.66 -8.95
C ALA A 2 -23.12 -16.03 -10.20
N ILE A 3 -22.33 -15.85 -11.25
CA ILE A 3 -22.78 -15.30 -12.54
C ILE A 3 -22.92 -16.50 -13.48
N GLU A 4 -24.08 -16.65 -14.09
CA GLU A 4 -24.38 -17.65 -15.12
C GLU A 4 -23.47 -17.43 -16.35
N ASP A 5 -22.93 -18.52 -16.89
CA ASP A 5 -21.68 -18.59 -17.65
C ASP A 5 -21.73 -18.17 -19.14
N ASP A 6 -22.88 -17.74 -19.68
CA ASP A 6 -23.07 -17.80 -21.14
C ASP A 6 -22.68 -16.55 -21.94
N ASN A 7 -22.34 -15.40 -21.32
CA ASN A 7 -21.89 -14.20 -22.06
C ASN A 7 -20.74 -13.44 -21.37
N LEU A 8 -19.58 -13.39 -22.05
CA LEU A 8 -18.38 -12.67 -21.58
C LEU A 8 -18.59 -11.16 -21.46
N GLN A 9 -19.37 -10.54 -22.35
CA GLN A 9 -19.67 -9.11 -22.30
C GLN A 9 -20.56 -8.77 -21.10
N ASP A 10 -21.60 -9.57 -20.85
CA ASP A 10 -22.47 -9.36 -19.69
C ASP A 10 -21.69 -9.50 -18.38
N ARG A 11 -20.77 -10.48 -18.31
CA ARG A 11 -19.87 -10.63 -17.17
C ARG A 11 -19.00 -9.39 -16.94
N GLU A 12 -18.45 -8.79 -18.01
CA GLU A 12 -17.65 -7.58 -17.90
C GLU A 12 -18.47 -6.38 -17.41
N VAL A 13 -19.69 -6.21 -17.95
CA VAL A 13 -20.63 -5.16 -17.53
C VAL A 13 -20.99 -5.32 -16.05
N TRP A 14 -21.39 -6.51 -15.62
CA TRP A 14 -21.72 -6.77 -14.21
C TRP A 14 -20.52 -6.64 -13.28
N THR A 15 -19.32 -7.01 -13.75
CA THR A 15 -18.08 -6.79 -13.00
C THR A 15 -17.82 -5.30 -12.82
N SER A 16 -18.01 -4.49 -13.86
CA SER A 16 -17.86 -3.03 -13.81
C SER A 16 -18.86 -2.38 -12.84
N ILE A 17 -20.15 -2.74 -12.95
CA ILE A 17 -21.20 -2.28 -12.05
C ILE A 17 -20.89 -2.66 -10.60
N SER A 18 -20.44 -3.90 -10.37
CA SER A 18 -20.07 -4.35 -9.03
C SER A 18 -18.89 -3.55 -8.49
N ARG A 19 -17.85 -3.33 -9.30
CA ARG A 19 -16.66 -2.55 -8.92
C ARG A 19 -17.04 -1.13 -8.53
N HIS A 20 -17.93 -0.49 -9.29
CA HIS A 20 -18.47 0.83 -8.99
C HIS A 20 -19.14 0.88 -7.61
N TRP A 21 -20.07 -0.04 -7.35
CA TRP A 21 -20.79 -0.07 -6.07
C TRP A 21 -19.90 -0.40 -4.88
N TYR A 22 -18.96 -1.35 -5.02
CA TYR A 22 -18.02 -1.65 -3.95
C TYR A 22 -17.03 -0.50 -3.70
N SER A 23 -16.62 0.23 -4.74
CA SER A 23 -15.78 1.43 -4.59
C SER A 23 -16.53 2.51 -3.80
N LYS A 24 -17.78 2.81 -4.18
CA LYS A 24 -18.65 3.75 -3.43
C LYS A 24 -18.91 3.32 -1.99
N ALA A 25 -19.13 2.04 -1.77
CA ALA A 25 -19.31 1.51 -0.42
C ALA A 25 -18.01 1.69 0.39
N SER A 26 -16.85 1.44 -0.21
CA SER A 26 -15.55 1.60 0.47
C SER A 26 -15.23 3.07 0.77
N ASP A 27 -15.70 4.01 -0.05
CA ASP A 27 -15.59 5.45 0.25
C ASP A 27 -16.45 5.87 1.46
N LYS A 28 -17.57 5.18 1.71
CA LYS A 28 -18.44 5.44 2.86
C LYS A 28 -18.00 4.70 4.13
N ALA A 29 -17.37 3.54 3.97
CA ALA A 29 -16.91 2.70 5.07
C ALA A 29 -15.46 2.23 4.85
N PRO A 30 -14.48 3.14 4.82
CA PRO A 30 -13.11 2.84 4.41
C PRO A 30 -12.35 1.91 5.37
N THR A 31 -12.85 1.72 6.58
CA THR A 31 -12.25 0.81 7.58
C THR A 31 -12.72 -0.64 7.44
N THR A 32 -13.64 -0.94 6.51
CA THR A 32 -14.29 -2.25 6.39
C THR A 32 -13.58 -3.14 5.36
N GLY A 33 -12.84 -4.14 5.84
CA GLY A 33 -12.03 -5.04 5.01
C GLY A 33 -12.83 -5.82 3.96
N ARG A 34 -14.06 -6.22 4.29
CA ARG A 34 -14.92 -7.02 3.40
C ARG A 34 -15.16 -6.35 2.03
N LEU A 35 -15.20 -5.02 2.00
CA LEU A 35 -15.40 -4.27 0.75
C LEU A 35 -14.17 -4.40 -0.17
N TYR A 36 -12.97 -4.31 0.40
CA TYR A 36 -11.72 -4.50 -0.33
C TYR A 36 -11.52 -5.95 -0.75
N HIS A 37 -11.94 -6.94 0.04
CA HIS A 37 -11.95 -8.35 -0.40
C HIS A 37 -12.75 -8.56 -1.69
N HIS A 38 -13.94 -7.96 -1.79
CA HIS A 38 -14.75 -8.04 -3.00
C HIS A 38 -14.12 -7.26 -4.17
N LEU A 39 -13.54 -6.09 -3.91
CA LEU A 39 -12.77 -5.35 -4.93
C LEU A 39 -11.57 -6.16 -5.44
N ALA A 40 -10.91 -6.93 -4.58
CA ALA A 40 -9.84 -7.85 -5.00
C ALA A 40 -10.36 -8.88 -6.00
N ILE A 41 -11.47 -9.56 -5.70
CA ILE A 41 -12.07 -10.54 -6.64
C ILE A 41 -12.39 -9.90 -8.00
N LEU A 42 -12.90 -8.66 -7.98
CA LEU A 42 -13.28 -7.90 -9.17
C LEU A 42 -12.09 -7.27 -9.92
N ALA A 43 -10.90 -7.28 -9.35
CA ALA A 43 -9.69 -6.73 -9.98
C ALA A 43 -9.04 -7.71 -10.98
N ARG A 44 -9.55 -8.94 -11.11
CA ARG A 44 -9.07 -9.90 -12.13
C ARG A 44 -9.20 -9.32 -13.54
N PRO A 45 -8.20 -9.53 -14.43
CA PRO A 45 -6.99 -10.34 -14.24
C PRO A 45 -5.77 -9.58 -13.66
N ASN A 46 -5.93 -8.34 -13.19
CA ASN A 46 -4.82 -7.52 -12.67
C ASN A 46 -4.32 -8.06 -11.31
N ALA A 47 -3.20 -8.80 -11.31
CA ALA A 47 -2.67 -9.43 -10.09
C ALA A 47 -2.14 -8.42 -9.07
N LEU A 48 -1.53 -7.32 -9.52
CA LEU A 48 -1.01 -6.29 -8.62
C LEU A 48 -2.15 -5.62 -7.87
N GLN A 49 -3.22 -5.25 -8.57
CA GLN A 49 -4.40 -4.64 -7.96
C GLN A 49 -5.16 -5.63 -7.06
N GLN A 50 -5.22 -6.91 -7.43
CA GLN A 50 -5.73 -7.98 -6.56
C GLN A 50 -4.95 -8.06 -5.24
N LEU A 51 -3.61 -8.08 -5.31
CA LEU A 51 -2.75 -8.13 -4.14
C LEU A 51 -2.95 -6.90 -3.24
N PHE A 52 -2.98 -5.70 -3.83
CA PHE A 52 -3.29 -4.46 -3.12
C PHE A 52 -4.60 -4.57 -2.32
N TYR A 53 -5.70 -4.96 -2.97
CA TYR A 53 -7.00 -5.03 -2.31
C TYR A 53 -7.09 -6.14 -1.26
N TYR A 54 -6.50 -7.32 -1.51
CA TYR A 54 -6.46 -8.37 -0.49
C TYR A 54 -5.60 -7.97 0.71
N ALA A 55 -4.44 -7.35 0.49
CA ALA A 55 -3.60 -6.83 1.56
C ALA A 55 -4.33 -5.75 2.37
N LYS A 56 -4.96 -4.79 1.69
CA LYS A 56 -5.79 -3.76 2.33
C LYS A 56 -6.93 -4.37 3.14
N SER A 57 -7.63 -5.37 2.61
CA SER A 57 -8.70 -6.10 3.31
C SER A 57 -8.27 -6.70 4.65
N LEU A 58 -6.98 -6.99 4.82
CA LEU A 58 -6.41 -7.56 6.04
C LEU A 58 -5.80 -6.52 6.99
N CYS A 59 -5.48 -5.32 6.49
CA CYS A 59 -4.76 -4.28 7.25
C CYS A 59 -5.61 -3.06 7.62
N VAL A 60 -6.86 -2.96 7.18
CA VAL A 60 -7.80 -1.95 7.68
C VAL A 60 -8.31 -2.31 9.09
N PRO A 61 -8.79 -1.33 9.88
CA PRO A 61 -9.19 -1.54 11.28
C PRO A 61 -10.22 -2.66 11.53
N ILE A 62 -11.14 -2.89 10.59
CA ILE A 62 -12.08 -4.02 10.64
C ILE A 62 -11.67 -5.03 9.56
N PRO A 63 -10.68 -5.89 9.83
CA PRO A 63 -10.13 -6.79 8.83
C PRO A 63 -11.13 -7.88 8.46
N PHE A 64 -11.09 -8.34 7.21
CA PHE A 64 -11.87 -9.49 6.75
C PHE A 64 -10.97 -10.73 6.66
N LEU A 65 -10.90 -11.49 7.74
CA LEU A 65 -9.92 -12.58 7.89
C LEU A 65 -10.07 -13.71 6.86
N SER A 66 -11.26 -13.96 6.32
CA SER A 66 -11.47 -14.93 5.24
C SER A 66 -10.71 -14.55 3.94
N ALA A 67 -10.23 -13.31 3.83
CA ALA A 67 -9.33 -12.91 2.76
C ALA A 67 -7.99 -13.68 2.80
N ARG A 68 -7.56 -14.20 3.97
CA ARG A 68 -6.33 -15.00 4.10
C ARG A 68 -6.39 -16.30 3.29
N GLU A 69 -7.56 -16.91 3.18
CA GLU A 69 -7.77 -18.08 2.32
C GLU A 69 -7.95 -17.66 0.87
N SER A 70 -8.72 -16.60 0.62
CA SER A 70 -9.03 -16.14 -0.74
C SER A 70 -7.79 -15.67 -1.51
N ILE A 71 -6.86 -14.95 -0.85
CA ILE A 71 -5.63 -14.46 -1.46
C ILE A 71 -4.71 -15.60 -1.93
N MET A 72 -4.82 -16.81 -1.35
CA MET A 72 -4.04 -17.96 -1.82
C MET A 72 -4.38 -18.33 -3.26
N THR A 73 -5.60 -18.05 -3.74
CA THR A 73 -5.95 -18.27 -5.16
C THR A 73 -5.17 -17.37 -6.12
N LEU A 74 -4.62 -16.24 -5.62
CA LEU A 74 -3.69 -15.39 -6.35
C LEU A 74 -2.27 -15.97 -6.28
N PHE A 75 -1.84 -16.46 -5.12
CA PHE A 75 -0.45 -16.89 -4.89
C PHE A 75 -0.12 -18.30 -5.39
N ASP A 76 -1.02 -19.27 -5.20
CA ASP A 76 -0.75 -20.69 -5.48
C ASP A 76 -0.25 -20.95 -6.91
N PRO A 77 -0.79 -20.32 -7.98
CA PRO A 77 -0.23 -20.48 -9.32
C PRO A 77 1.25 -20.07 -9.42
N HIS A 78 1.65 -18.99 -8.74
CA HIS A 78 3.03 -18.50 -8.77
C HIS A 78 3.98 -19.32 -7.90
N LEU A 79 3.48 -19.89 -6.79
CA LEU A 79 4.23 -20.75 -5.89
C LEU A 79 4.45 -22.16 -6.46
N ASN A 80 3.48 -22.66 -7.22
CA ASN A 80 3.53 -23.98 -7.85
C ASN A 80 4.20 -23.99 -9.23
N GLY A 81 4.67 -22.84 -9.72
CA GLY A 81 5.31 -22.73 -11.04
C GLY A 81 4.34 -22.84 -12.22
N THR A 82 3.04 -22.60 -12.00
CA THR A 82 2.04 -22.62 -13.07
C THR A 82 2.28 -21.43 -14.01
N PRO A 83 2.39 -21.67 -15.33
CA PRO A 83 2.52 -20.58 -16.30
C PRO A 83 1.32 -19.64 -16.23
N MET A 84 1.58 -18.35 -15.97
CA MET A 84 0.55 -17.32 -15.93
C MET A 84 0.78 -16.29 -17.03
N ARG A 85 -0.31 -15.77 -17.60
CA ARG A 85 -0.26 -14.64 -18.55
C ARG A 85 -0.10 -13.32 -17.79
N LEU A 86 1.06 -13.12 -17.18
CA LEU A 86 1.43 -11.91 -16.44
C LEU A 86 2.79 -11.39 -16.92
N GLN A 87 3.03 -10.09 -16.76
CA GLN A 87 4.38 -9.55 -16.93
C GLN A 87 5.29 -10.18 -15.87
N GLU A 88 6.53 -10.48 -16.25
CA GLU A 88 7.49 -11.16 -15.37
C GLU A 88 7.71 -10.38 -14.06
N ILE A 89 7.77 -9.04 -14.13
CA ILE A 89 7.90 -8.19 -12.95
C ILE A 89 6.71 -8.31 -11.99
N ASP A 90 5.48 -8.35 -12.48
CA ASP A 90 4.28 -8.50 -11.65
C ASP A 90 4.25 -9.89 -11.02
N ALA A 91 4.62 -10.92 -11.80
CA ALA A 91 4.71 -12.29 -11.31
C ALA A 91 5.78 -12.43 -10.21
N ALA A 92 6.94 -11.79 -10.37
CA ALA A 92 8.01 -11.76 -9.37
C ALA A 92 7.56 -11.08 -8.07
N PHE A 93 6.90 -9.92 -8.17
CA PHE A 93 6.36 -9.18 -7.03
C PHE A 93 5.31 -10.01 -6.28
N VAL A 94 4.32 -10.56 -6.99
CA VAL A 94 3.25 -11.38 -6.41
C VAL A 94 3.81 -12.67 -5.79
N ARG A 95 4.82 -13.29 -6.40
CA ARG A 95 5.49 -14.48 -5.85
C ARG A 95 6.23 -14.16 -4.55
N ALA A 96 7.00 -13.07 -4.50
CA ALA A 96 7.68 -12.63 -3.28
C ALA A 96 6.68 -12.39 -2.14
N HIS A 97 5.55 -11.72 -2.43
CA HIS A 97 4.46 -11.54 -1.47
C HIS A 97 3.81 -12.86 -1.04
N GLY A 98 3.59 -13.80 -1.98
CA GLY A 98 3.03 -15.11 -1.68
C GLY A 98 3.93 -15.96 -0.77
N ILE A 99 5.25 -15.87 -0.95
CA ILE A 99 6.25 -16.52 -0.10
C ILE A 99 6.23 -15.90 1.30
N LEU A 100 6.30 -14.56 1.40
CA LEU A 100 6.17 -13.86 2.68
C LEU A 100 4.86 -14.21 3.37
N PHE A 101 3.75 -14.21 2.64
CA PHE A 101 2.42 -14.44 3.19
C PHE A 101 2.27 -15.85 3.76
N SER A 102 2.61 -16.86 2.95
CA SER A 102 2.36 -18.28 3.26
C SER A 102 3.48 -18.97 4.05
N GLY A 103 4.70 -18.42 4.05
CA GLY A 103 5.90 -19.08 4.58
C GLY A 103 6.37 -20.29 3.77
N LYS A 104 5.81 -20.50 2.56
CA LYS A 104 6.18 -21.60 1.65
C LYS A 104 7.22 -21.14 0.65
N SER A 105 8.02 -22.08 0.12
CA SER A 105 9.01 -21.83 -0.95
C SER A 105 10.03 -20.74 -0.60
N GLY A 106 10.53 -20.74 0.64
CA GLY A 106 11.45 -19.71 1.16
C GLY A 106 12.75 -19.59 0.37
N ASP A 107 13.22 -20.69 -0.24
CA ASP A 107 14.35 -20.74 -1.17
C ASP A 107 14.15 -19.84 -2.40
N GLN A 108 12.90 -19.61 -2.80
CA GLN A 108 12.54 -18.78 -3.94
C GLN A 108 12.29 -17.31 -3.59
N PHE A 109 12.36 -16.92 -2.30
CA PHE A 109 12.10 -15.55 -1.87
C PHE A 109 13.14 -14.59 -2.45
N ALA A 110 14.41 -14.80 -2.13
CA ALA A 110 15.50 -13.95 -2.60
C ALA A 110 15.59 -13.89 -4.14
N PRO A 111 15.48 -15.01 -4.89
CA PRO A 111 15.36 -14.97 -6.35
C PRO A 111 14.21 -14.09 -6.85
N SER A 112 13.00 -14.23 -6.28
CA SER A 112 11.83 -13.45 -6.70
C SER A 112 12.01 -11.95 -6.44
N VAL A 113 12.58 -11.59 -5.28
CA VAL A 113 12.91 -10.19 -4.96
C VAL A 113 13.97 -9.66 -5.93
N ASN A 114 15.02 -10.43 -6.21
CA ASN A 114 16.09 -10.00 -7.12
C ASN A 114 15.57 -9.78 -8.55
N GLU A 115 14.69 -10.65 -9.05
CA GLU A 115 14.03 -10.53 -10.36
C GLU A 115 13.19 -9.25 -10.44
N PHE A 116 12.36 -8.99 -9.43
CA PHE A 116 11.56 -7.77 -9.34
C PHE A 116 12.44 -6.52 -9.30
N ILE A 117 13.39 -6.45 -8.35
CA ILE A 117 14.27 -5.30 -8.15
C ILE A 117 15.12 -5.02 -9.40
N GLY A 118 15.65 -6.06 -10.05
CA GLY A 118 16.47 -5.92 -11.26
C GLY A 118 15.69 -5.40 -12.47
N SER A 119 14.38 -5.63 -12.52
CA SER A 119 13.50 -5.20 -13.61
C SER A 119 12.81 -3.86 -13.36
N LEU A 120 12.78 -3.41 -12.10
CA LEU A 120 11.94 -2.32 -11.62
C LEU A 120 12.25 -0.98 -12.29
N ASP A 121 13.51 -0.52 -12.29
CA ASP A 121 13.86 0.78 -12.89
C ASP A 121 13.46 0.86 -14.38
N GLY A 122 13.79 -0.20 -15.13
CA GLY A 122 13.43 -0.30 -16.55
C GLY A 122 11.91 -0.38 -16.77
N HIS A 123 11.17 -1.02 -15.86
CA HIS A 123 9.71 -1.06 -15.92
C HIS A 123 9.09 0.31 -15.69
N ILE A 124 9.57 1.07 -14.69
CA ILE A 124 9.12 2.45 -14.41
C ILE A 124 9.37 3.33 -15.65
N ALA A 125 10.58 3.27 -16.21
CA ALA A 125 10.95 4.06 -17.38
C ALA A 125 10.08 3.79 -18.62
N ARG A 126 9.60 2.54 -18.80
CA ARG A 126 8.73 2.15 -19.92
C ARG A 126 7.25 2.43 -19.70
N ASN A 127 6.81 2.58 -18.44
CA ASN A 127 5.39 2.61 -18.07
C ASN A 127 5.02 3.84 -17.22
N THR A 128 5.75 4.94 -17.32
CA THR A 128 5.66 6.16 -16.48
C THR A 128 4.23 6.54 -16.05
N ARG A 129 3.26 6.60 -16.98
CA ARG A 129 1.87 6.94 -16.64
C ARG A 129 1.17 5.86 -15.82
N ARG A 130 1.25 4.59 -16.26
CA ARG A 130 0.65 3.44 -15.55
C ARG A 130 1.37 3.11 -14.24
N TRP A 131 2.62 3.56 -14.12
CA TRP A 131 3.41 3.40 -12.92
C TRP A 131 2.88 4.23 -11.76
N MET A 132 2.21 5.36 -11.99
CA MET A 132 1.63 6.16 -10.91
C MET A 132 0.67 5.31 -10.07
N ASP A 133 -0.24 4.59 -10.74
CA ASP A 133 -1.17 3.65 -10.09
C ASP A 133 -0.46 2.45 -9.47
N SER A 134 0.40 1.82 -10.27
CA SER A 134 1.13 0.61 -9.84
C SER A 134 2.05 0.90 -8.65
N GLY A 135 2.62 2.10 -8.60
CA GLY A 135 3.55 2.56 -7.59
C GLY A 135 2.88 2.64 -6.23
N TYR A 136 1.72 3.31 -6.11
CA TYR A 136 1.04 3.37 -4.82
C TYR A 136 0.46 2.00 -4.42
N TYR A 137 0.05 1.13 -5.36
CA TYR A 137 -0.31 -0.26 -5.02
C TYR A 137 0.87 -1.04 -4.42
N ILE A 138 2.05 -0.94 -5.02
CA ILE A 138 3.28 -1.59 -4.54
C ILE A 138 3.66 -1.03 -3.17
N ALA A 139 3.68 0.29 -2.99
CA ALA A 139 4.03 0.92 -1.72
C ALA A 139 3.08 0.47 -0.59
N ILE A 140 1.77 0.45 -0.84
CA ILE A 140 0.77 -0.03 0.14
C ILE A 140 0.98 -1.52 0.43
N ALA A 141 1.18 -2.35 -0.60
CA ALA A 141 1.40 -3.79 -0.40
C ALA A 141 2.66 -4.07 0.44
N LEU A 142 3.76 -3.34 0.20
CA LEU A 142 4.99 -3.40 1.01
C LEU A 142 4.75 -2.98 2.45
N GLY A 143 4.00 -1.87 2.67
CA GLY A 143 3.58 -1.46 4.01
C GLY A 143 2.78 -2.55 4.73
N CYS A 144 1.80 -3.15 4.05
CA CYS A 144 1.04 -4.28 4.59
C CYS A 144 1.93 -5.50 4.89
N ALA A 145 2.93 -5.80 4.05
CA ALA A 145 3.87 -6.90 4.29
C ALA A 145 4.76 -6.66 5.52
N MET A 146 5.24 -5.43 5.74
CA MET A 146 5.96 -5.04 6.96
C MET A 146 5.09 -5.16 8.21
N LEU A 147 3.76 -5.03 8.09
CA LEU A 147 2.80 -5.32 9.15
C LEU A 147 2.36 -6.80 9.20
N GLU A 148 3.04 -7.68 8.47
CA GLU A 148 2.71 -9.10 8.29
C GLU A 148 1.24 -9.35 7.93
N TYR A 149 0.70 -8.46 7.10
CA TYR A 149 -0.70 -8.45 6.67
C TYR A 149 -1.66 -8.37 7.85
N GLY A 150 -1.39 -7.46 8.79
CA GLY A 150 -2.22 -7.21 9.97
C GLY A 150 -2.12 -8.30 11.03
N SER A 151 -0.95 -8.95 11.16
CA SER A 151 -0.76 -9.94 12.24
C SER A 151 -0.69 -9.23 13.60
N GLU A 152 -1.45 -9.71 14.58
CA GLU A 152 -1.39 -9.16 15.95
C GLU A 152 -0.05 -9.46 16.64
N SER A 153 0.69 -10.47 16.17
CA SER A 153 2.02 -10.83 16.66
C SER A 153 3.15 -9.99 16.04
N ASN A 154 2.83 -9.10 15.09
CA ASN A 154 3.82 -8.29 14.43
C ASN A 154 4.38 -7.24 15.41
N PRO A 155 5.72 -7.03 15.48
CA PRO A 155 6.33 -6.12 16.45
C PRO A 155 5.84 -4.67 16.32
N ILE A 156 5.60 -4.18 15.10
CA ILE A 156 5.07 -2.83 14.87
C ILE A 156 3.60 -2.75 15.35
N MET A 157 2.78 -3.73 14.99
CA MET A 157 1.36 -3.75 15.40
C MET A 157 1.21 -3.78 16.93
N MET A 158 2.04 -4.56 17.62
CA MET A 158 2.07 -4.57 19.08
C MET A 158 2.54 -3.24 19.66
N ALA A 159 3.62 -2.65 19.15
CA ALA A 159 4.13 -1.36 19.61
C ALA A 159 3.07 -0.25 19.51
N ILE A 160 2.35 -0.19 18.39
CA ILE A 160 1.25 0.78 18.18
C ILE A 160 0.11 0.53 19.17
N LYS A 161 -0.28 -0.74 19.39
CA LYS A 161 -1.36 -1.10 20.31
C LYS A 161 -1.00 -0.73 21.76
N THR A 162 0.21 -1.06 22.21
CA THR A 162 0.68 -0.79 23.57
C THR A 162 0.72 0.70 23.86
N SER A 163 1.29 1.52 22.95
CA SER A 163 1.33 2.98 23.12
C SER A 163 -0.08 3.59 23.24
N ARG A 164 -1.04 3.11 22.45
CA ARG A 164 -2.44 3.57 22.54
C ARG A 164 -3.14 3.16 23.84
N THR A 165 -2.69 2.10 24.50
CA THR A 165 -3.23 1.66 25.82
C THR A 165 -2.54 2.36 26.99
N GLU A 166 -1.25 2.70 26.87
CA GLU A 166 -0.49 3.44 27.89
C GLU A 166 -0.97 4.88 28.06
N ASP A 167 -1.47 5.50 26.99
CA ASP A 167 -2.16 6.80 27.05
C ASP A 167 -3.47 6.77 27.86
N ALA A 168 -3.98 5.58 28.23
CA ALA A 168 -5.29 5.40 28.87
C ALA A 168 -5.25 5.00 30.36
N ASP A 169 -4.17 4.42 30.92
CA ASP A 169 -3.95 4.25 32.37
C ASP A 169 -2.60 3.56 32.72
N VAL A 170 -1.87 4.15 33.69
CA VAL A 170 -0.79 3.63 34.58
C VAL A 170 0.50 2.97 34.00
N GLN A 171 1.64 3.47 34.49
CA GLN A 171 3.03 3.00 34.29
C GLN A 171 3.29 1.53 34.67
N MET A 172 3.97 0.75 33.82
CA MET A 172 5.32 0.20 34.10
C MET A 172 5.86 -0.82 33.05
N SER A 173 7.19 -0.78 32.95
CA SER A 173 8.17 -1.86 32.74
C SER A 173 8.92 -1.84 31.41
N ASP A 174 10.25 -2.01 31.53
CA ASP A 174 11.24 -1.89 30.47
C ASP A 174 10.78 -2.52 29.16
N SER A 175 10.78 -1.72 28.10
CA SER A 175 10.46 -2.15 26.74
C SER A 175 11.52 -3.15 26.28
N GLU A 176 11.33 -4.42 26.60
CA GLU A 176 12.02 -5.50 25.92
C GLU A 176 11.67 -5.37 24.44
N THR A 177 12.65 -4.94 23.64
CA THR A 177 12.52 -4.94 22.19
C THR A 177 12.32 -6.38 21.75
N LEU A 178 11.08 -6.74 21.44
CA LEU A 178 10.72 -8.08 21.00
C LEU A 178 11.55 -8.43 19.76
N VAL A 179 12.02 -9.69 19.72
CA VAL A 179 12.80 -10.19 18.59
C VAL A 179 11.93 -10.17 17.34
N ALA A 180 12.34 -9.39 16.35
CA ALA A 180 11.68 -9.33 15.05
C ALA A 180 11.66 -10.71 14.37
N SER A 181 10.52 -11.08 13.78
CA SER A 181 10.40 -12.32 13.01
C SER A 181 11.27 -12.26 11.74
N GLN A 182 11.74 -13.41 11.25
CA GLN A 182 12.45 -13.44 9.97
C GLN A 182 11.59 -12.90 8.82
N LYS A 183 10.27 -13.22 8.84
CA LYS A 183 9.30 -12.73 7.87
C LYS A 183 9.19 -11.21 7.86
N PHE A 184 9.22 -10.57 9.03
CA PHE A 184 9.27 -9.12 9.15
C PHE A 184 10.56 -8.56 8.56
N LEU A 185 11.71 -9.13 8.92
CA LEU A 185 13.02 -8.68 8.43
C LEU A 185 13.15 -8.81 6.91
N ASP A 186 12.63 -9.90 6.34
CA ASP A 186 12.57 -10.15 4.91
C ASP A 186 11.65 -9.14 4.20
N ALA A 187 10.49 -8.83 4.78
CA ALA A 187 9.59 -7.80 4.26
C ALA A 187 10.21 -6.39 4.32
N LEU A 188 10.92 -6.07 5.40
CA LEU A 188 11.62 -4.81 5.57
C LEU A 188 12.79 -4.66 4.59
N ASP A 189 13.58 -5.72 4.36
CA ASP A 189 14.61 -5.73 3.32
C ASP A 189 14.01 -5.52 1.94
N PHE A 190 12.92 -6.22 1.63
CA PHE A 190 12.24 -6.10 0.35
C PHE A 190 11.71 -4.67 0.12
N ALA A 191 11.08 -4.07 1.13
CA ALA A 191 10.62 -2.68 1.08
C ALA A 191 11.80 -1.71 0.88
N ALA A 192 12.85 -1.82 1.69
CA ALA A 192 14.03 -0.96 1.61
C ALA A 192 14.72 -1.03 0.24
N ARG A 193 14.87 -2.23 -0.34
CA ARG A 193 15.45 -2.41 -1.67
C ARG A 193 14.57 -1.82 -2.77
N THR A 194 13.25 -1.93 -2.65
CA THR A 194 12.31 -1.30 -3.58
C THR A 194 12.39 0.22 -3.49
N HIS A 195 12.38 0.77 -2.26
CA HIS A 195 12.55 2.20 -2.00
C HIS A 195 13.84 2.73 -2.63
N ASN A 196 14.96 2.01 -2.52
CA ASN A 196 16.23 2.41 -3.14
C ASN A 196 16.10 2.62 -4.65
N VAL A 197 15.46 1.70 -5.37
CA VAL A 197 15.29 1.83 -6.82
C VAL A 197 14.36 3.01 -7.17
N VAL A 198 13.22 3.11 -6.48
CA VAL A 198 12.23 4.15 -6.78
C VAL A 198 12.77 5.55 -6.46
N PHE A 199 13.42 5.73 -5.31
CA PHE A 199 13.91 7.03 -4.86
C PHE A 199 15.22 7.48 -5.52
N LEU A 200 15.88 6.61 -6.30
CA LEU A 200 16.94 7.05 -7.21
C LEU A 200 16.40 7.87 -8.39
N ARG A 201 15.10 7.82 -8.66
CA ARG A 201 14.44 8.54 -9.77
C ARG A 201 14.03 9.97 -9.39
N PHE A 202 14.93 10.71 -8.73
CA PHE A 202 14.65 12.09 -8.34
C PHE A 202 14.35 12.97 -9.57
N GLY A 203 13.28 13.76 -9.46
CA GLY A 203 12.80 14.60 -10.55
C GLY A 203 11.79 13.93 -11.49
N ASP A 204 11.61 12.60 -11.43
CA ASP A 204 10.57 11.87 -12.17
C ASP A 204 9.22 11.98 -11.43
N PRO A 205 8.22 12.69 -11.97
CA PRO A 205 6.94 12.86 -11.27
C PRO A 205 6.16 11.54 -11.09
N SER A 206 6.45 10.51 -11.90
CA SER A 206 5.71 9.25 -11.85
C SER A 206 5.92 8.47 -10.55
N VAL A 207 7.00 8.75 -9.83
CA VAL A 207 7.29 8.10 -8.54
C VAL A 207 6.72 8.87 -7.35
N ASN A 208 6.11 10.04 -7.57
CA ASN A 208 5.57 10.87 -6.49
C ASN A 208 4.46 10.17 -5.69
N PRO A 209 3.49 9.44 -6.29
CA PRO A 209 2.48 8.73 -5.51
C PRO A 209 3.09 7.64 -4.62
N TYR A 210 4.09 6.91 -5.13
CA TYR A 210 4.85 5.93 -4.33
C TYR A 210 5.54 6.60 -3.14
N LEU A 211 6.21 7.75 -3.39
CA LEU A 211 6.87 8.53 -2.35
C LEU A 211 5.87 9.01 -1.29
N HIS A 212 4.71 9.53 -1.70
CA HIS A 212 3.69 10.02 -0.78
C HIS A 212 3.20 8.90 0.15
N VAL A 213 2.80 7.74 -0.39
CA VAL A 213 2.40 6.58 0.43
C VAL A 213 3.49 6.19 1.44
N THR A 214 4.75 6.14 0.98
CA THR A 214 5.87 5.76 1.85
C THR A 214 6.08 6.78 2.97
N LEU A 215 5.96 8.08 2.67
CA LEU A 215 6.08 9.15 3.66
C LEU A 215 4.90 9.18 4.63
N SER A 216 3.67 8.93 4.18
CA SER A 216 2.50 8.80 5.06
C SER A 216 2.69 7.64 6.05
N PHE A 217 3.20 6.50 5.57
CA PHE A 217 3.55 5.37 6.43
C PHE A 217 4.61 5.75 7.47
N LEU A 218 5.73 6.35 7.04
CA LEU A 218 6.81 6.77 7.95
C LEU A 218 6.38 7.85 8.93
N HIS A 219 5.52 8.79 8.51
CA HIS A 219 4.95 9.80 9.37
C HIS A 219 4.14 9.16 10.50
N HIS A 220 3.30 8.18 10.20
CA HIS A 220 2.60 7.44 11.24
C HIS A 220 3.55 6.70 12.17
N MET A 221 4.56 6.00 11.63
CA MET A 221 5.54 5.30 12.47
C MET A 221 6.29 6.25 13.39
N SER A 222 6.56 7.49 12.96
CA SER A 222 7.23 8.51 13.78
C SER A 222 6.45 8.90 15.05
N GLN A 223 5.14 8.65 15.09
CA GLN A 223 4.30 8.88 16.26
C GLN A 223 4.49 7.79 17.34
N PHE A 224 5.17 6.69 17.00
CA PHE A 224 5.39 5.53 17.86
C PHE A 224 6.88 5.17 17.86
N PRO A 225 7.70 5.71 18.78
CA PRO A 225 9.16 5.54 18.77
C PRO A 225 9.63 4.08 18.65
N THR A 226 8.99 3.16 19.36
CA THR A 226 9.30 1.73 19.29
C THR A 226 9.00 1.15 17.91
N ALA A 227 7.89 1.53 17.27
CA ALA A 227 7.58 1.10 15.91
C ALA A 227 8.58 1.68 14.90
N MET A 228 8.92 2.97 15.04
CA MET A 228 9.91 3.64 14.20
C MET A 228 11.29 2.97 14.29
N GLY A 229 11.71 2.57 15.49
CA GLY A 229 12.99 1.89 15.73
C GLY A 229 13.16 0.58 14.94
N TYR A 230 12.07 -0.12 14.61
CA TYR A 230 12.15 -1.32 13.76
C TYR A 230 12.40 -1.02 12.29
N VAL A 231 12.05 0.18 11.79
CA VAL A 231 12.08 0.50 10.36
C VAL A 231 13.20 1.47 9.99
N GLU A 232 13.52 2.42 10.86
CA GLU A 232 14.32 3.60 10.51
C GLU A 232 15.74 3.28 10.03
N ALA A 233 16.37 2.24 10.57
CA ALA A 233 17.74 1.86 10.20
C ALA A 233 17.86 1.32 8.76
N ARG A 234 16.76 0.83 8.17
CA ARG A 234 16.73 0.28 6.81
C ARG A 234 16.23 1.28 5.77
N MET A 235 15.68 2.41 6.21
CA MET A 235 15.14 3.41 5.28
C MET A 235 16.26 4.17 4.55
N PRO A 236 16.14 4.39 3.23
CA PRO A 236 17.14 5.10 2.46
C PRO A 236 17.01 6.62 2.64
N TRP A 237 17.24 7.12 3.85
CA TRP A 237 17.06 8.54 4.23
C TRP A 237 17.76 9.53 3.31
N LYS A 238 18.96 9.17 2.82
CA LYS A 238 19.70 9.99 1.85
C LYS A 238 18.94 10.15 0.53
N LEU A 239 18.30 9.10 0.02
CA LEU A 239 17.53 9.18 -1.23
C LEU A 239 16.22 9.92 -1.00
N ILE A 240 15.55 9.67 0.13
CA ILE A 240 14.35 10.42 0.52
C ILE A 240 14.64 11.92 0.60
N SER A 241 15.75 12.32 1.24
CA SER A 241 16.11 13.73 1.33
C SER A 241 16.44 14.34 -0.03
N LEU A 242 17.10 13.60 -0.93
CA LEU A 242 17.35 14.05 -2.31
C LEU A 242 16.05 14.23 -3.12
N MET A 243 15.08 13.32 -2.97
CA MET A 243 13.75 13.44 -3.56
C MET A 243 13.05 14.71 -3.09
N LEU A 244 12.99 14.92 -1.76
CA LEU A 244 12.35 16.08 -1.15
C LEU A 244 13.03 17.40 -1.55
N ASN A 245 14.37 17.44 -1.56
CA ASN A 245 15.13 18.61 -2.03
C ASN A 245 14.84 18.95 -3.50
N THR A 246 14.62 17.94 -4.34
CA THR A 246 14.25 18.14 -5.75
C THR A 246 12.83 18.70 -5.88
N LEU A 247 11.89 18.24 -5.04
CA LEU A 247 10.53 18.78 -5.00
C LEU A 247 10.51 20.22 -4.49
N LEU A 248 11.34 20.54 -3.50
CA LEU A 248 11.46 21.89 -2.93
C LEU A 248 11.81 22.94 -3.98
N GLN A 249 12.60 22.60 -5.01
CA GLN A 249 12.93 23.51 -6.12
C GLN A 249 11.70 23.96 -6.92
N LYS A 250 10.60 23.19 -6.86
CA LYS A 250 9.32 23.51 -7.53
C LYS A 250 8.36 24.27 -6.61
N CYS A 251 8.69 24.43 -5.33
CA CYS A 251 7.86 25.14 -4.37
C CYS A 251 8.14 26.65 -4.44
N PRO A 252 7.13 27.48 -4.77
CA PRO A 252 7.33 28.93 -4.87
C PRO A 252 7.53 29.60 -3.50
N SER A 253 7.04 28.97 -2.43
CA SER A 253 7.24 29.38 -1.04
C SER A 253 7.29 28.14 -0.14
N VAL A 254 7.95 28.26 1.00
CA VAL A 254 7.98 27.25 2.08
C VAL A 254 6.88 27.44 3.11
N ASP A 255 6.10 28.53 3.06
CA ASP A 255 5.06 28.84 4.06
C ASP A 255 4.08 27.67 4.25
N ARG A 256 3.69 27.00 3.16
CA ARG A 256 2.77 25.83 3.20
C ARG A 256 3.43 24.59 3.80
N ILE A 257 4.76 24.48 3.72
CA ILE A 257 5.53 23.36 4.28
C ILE A 257 5.75 23.57 5.79
N GLU A 258 5.98 24.82 6.21
CA GLU A 258 6.16 25.22 7.61
C GLU A 258 4.84 25.34 8.38
N SER A 259 3.72 25.35 7.67
CA SER A 259 2.37 25.40 8.24
C SER A 259 1.97 24.08 8.91
N GLU A 260 1.34 24.18 10.08
CA GLU A 260 0.69 23.04 10.76
C GLU A 260 -0.63 22.63 10.08
N ASP A 261 -1.22 23.49 9.25
CA ASP A 261 -2.43 23.15 8.50
C ASP A 261 -2.16 22.10 7.41
N PHE A 262 -3.09 21.16 7.25
CA PHE A 262 -3.03 20.17 6.17
C PHE A 262 -2.93 20.88 4.80
N PRO A 263 -1.98 20.48 3.93
CA PRO A 263 -1.69 21.23 2.71
C PRO A 263 -2.84 21.13 1.70
N ARG A 264 -3.60 22.21 1.50
CA ARG A 264 -4.69 22.28 0.50
C ARG A 264 -4.33 23.13 -0.73
N PRO A 265 -4.91 22.86 -1.92
CA PRO A 265 -4.88 23.82 -3.02
C PRO A 265 -5.50 25.15 -2.58
N ASN A 266 -5.06 26.29 -3.15
CA ASN A 266 -5.56 27.65 -2.83
C ASN A 266 -7.07 27.86 -3.06
N LYS A 267 -7.79 26.84 -3.49
CA LYS A 267 -9.26 26.76 -3.51
C LYS A 267 -9.62 25.82 -2.37
N GLU A 268 -10.20 26.32 -1.29
CA GLU A 268 -10.52 25.59 -0.04
C GLU A 268 -11.25 24.25 -0.25
N THR A 269 -11.82 24.03 -1.44
CA THR A 269 -12.39 22.75 -1.87
C THR A 269 -11.34 21.62 -1.82
N PRO A 270 -11.60 20.57 -1.03
CA PRO A 270 -10.75 19.38 -1.01
C PRO A 270 -10.54 18.78 -2.40
N ARG A 271 -9.33 18.28 -2.65
CA ARG A 271 -8.97 17.56 -3.88
C ARG A 271 -8.06 16.38 -3.52
N PRO A 272 -8.62 15.28 -3.02
CA PRO A 272 -7.85 14.08 -2.74
C PRO A 272 -7.19 13.53 -4.01
N LEU A 273 -5.97 13.05 -3.86
CA LEU A 273 -5.22 12.36 -4.90
C LEU A 273 -5.69 10.89 -5.03
N PRO A 274 -5.43 10.22 -6.17
CA PRO A 274 -5.75 8.80 -6.32
C PRO A 274 -5.15 7.92 -5.20
N ASP A 275 -3.92 8.21 -4.78
CA ASP A 275 -3.25 7.53 -3.69
C ASP A 275 -3.77 7.90 -2.30
N ASP A 276 -4.43 9.07 -2.13
CA ASP A 276 -5.17 9.37 -0.89
C ASP A 276 -6.35 8.40 -0.72
N PHE A 277 -7.12 8.19 -1.80
CA PHE A 277 -8.22 7.22 -1.82
C PHE A 277 -7.69 5.79 -1.63
N ALA A 278 -6.56 5.46 -2.26
CA ALA A 278 -5.95 4.14 -2.14
C ALA A 278 -5.53 3.84 -0.69
N GLN A 279 -4.97 4.83 0.02
CA GLN A 279 -4.56 4.68 1.41
C GLN A 279 -5.71 4.75 2.42
N ARG A 280 -6.78 5.49 2.09
CA ARG A 280 -7.90 5.76 3.01
C ARG A 280 -8.38 4.51 3.73
N GLY A 281 -8.44 4.59 5.05
CA GLY A 281 -8.87 3.51 5.94
C GLY A 281 -7.76 2.56 6.41
N LEU A 282 -6.53 2.69 5.90
CA LEU A 282 -5.37 1.98 6.46
C LEU A 282 -4.96 2.60 7.80
N LEU A 283 -4.38 1.78 8.67
CA LEU A 283 -3.93 2.18 10.02
C LEU A 283 -3.02 3.41 9.99
N TRP A 284 -2.10 3.49 9.03
CA TRP A 284 -1.11 4.56 8.99
C TRP A 284 -1.60 5.89 8.41
N VAL A 285 -2.86 5.96 7.98
CA VAL A 285 -3.52 7.24 7.65
C VAL A 285 -4.67 7.54 8.60
N ASP A 286 -4.74 6.84 9.73
CA ASP A 286 -5.62 7.15 10.86
C ASP A 286 -5.24 8.55 11.39
N LYS A 287 -6.16 9.51 11.30
CA LYS A 287 -5.98 10.94 11.62
C LYS A 287 -5.02 11.73 10.72
N TYR A 288 -4.55 11.17 9.61
CA TYR A 288 -3.67 11.89 8.67
C TYR A 288 -4.43 12.93 7.82
N TYR A 289 -5.63 12.58 7.35
CA TYR A 289 -6.46 13.46 6.53
C TYR A 289 -7.48 14.22 7.39
N PRO A 290 -7.76 15.51 7.09
CA PRO A 290 -8.89 16.23 7.67
C PRO A 290 -10.23 15.55 7.39
N ASP A 291 -11.20 15.70 8.28
CA ASP A 291 -12.53 15.06 8.18
C ASP A 291 -13.27 15.41 6.88
N ASP A 292 -13.08 16.62 6.37
CA ASP A 292 -13.71 17.10 5.15
C ASP A 292 -12.94 16.72 3.87
N TRP A 293 -11.73 16.14 3.96
CA TRP A 293 -10.87 15.92 2.79
C TRP A 293 -11.56 15.11 1.69
N PHE A 294 -12.33 14.09 2.05
CA PHE A 294 -13.03 13.22 1.12
C PHE A 294 -14.50 13.60 0.85
N THR A 295 -14.94 14.79 1.28
CA THR A 295 -16.36 15.21 1.20
C THR A 295 -16.76 15.83 -0.14
N SER A 296 -15.79 16.27 -0.96
CA SER A 296 -16.03 16.83 -2.29
C SER A 296 -16.40 15.75 -3.32
N MET A 297 -17.49 15.02 -3.08
CA MET A 297 -18.03 13.96 -3.95
C MET A 297 -18.67 14.48 -5.25
N LYS A 298 -18.27 15.67 -5.75
CA LYS A 298 -18.62 16.17 -7.09
C LYS A 298 -17.50 15.94 -8.12
N VAL A 299 -16.52 15.09 -7.81
CA VAL A 299 -15.61 14.56 -8.82
C VAL A 299 -16.32 13.36 -9.43
N ASP A 300 -16.66 13.45 -10.72
CA ASP A 300 -17.27 12.36 -11.48
C ASP A 300 -16.39 11.11 -11.33
N ASP A 301 -16.99 9.94 -11.09
CA ASP A 301 -16.23 8.73 -10.71
C ASP A 301 -15.23 8.30 -11.81
N ASP A 302 -15.41 8.78 -13.04
CA ASP A 302 -14.50 8.61 -14.18
C ASP A 302 -13.24 9.49 -14.10
N GLU A 303 -13.19 10.54 -13.28
CA GLU A 303 -11.99 11.38 -13.06
C GLU A 303 -11.15 10.93 -11.85
N LYS A 304 -11.68 10.04 -10.99
CA LYS A 304 -10.94 9.53 -9.81
C LYS A 304 -9.79 8.58 -10.16
N TYR A 305 -9.85 7.94 -11.32
CA TYR A 305 -8.88 6.96 -11.82
C TYR A 305 -8.22 7.38 -13.15
N PHE A 306 -8.48 8.60 -13.60
CA PHE A 306 -7.86 9.19 -14.77
C PHE A 306 -7.30 10.56 -14.38
N GLU A 307 -5.97 10.68 -14.31
CA GLU A 307 -5.35 12.00 -14.31
C GLU A 307 -5.49 12.63 -15.70
N VAL A 308 -5.79 13.94 -15.74
CA VAL A 308 -5.82 14.79 -16.94
C VAL A 308 -4.47 14.78 -17.67
#